data_AF-A0A955PH04-F1
#
_entry.id   AF-A0A955PH04-F1
#
_cell.length_a   1.000
_cell.length_b   1.000
_cell.length_c   1.000
_cell.angle_alpha   90.00
_cell.angle_beta   90.00
_cell.angle_gamma   90.00
#
_symmetry.space_group_name_H-M   'P 1'
#
loop_
_entity.id
_entity.type
_entity.pdbx_description
1 polymer ?
#
loop_
_entity_poly.entity_id
_entity_poly.type
_entity_poly.pdbx_seq_one_letter_code
_entity_poly.pdbx_strand_id
1 'polypeptide(L)'
;GFGPGAGLPGEDSNGADGAGGAGYSTHAALNRPNDGGTYGSPLLIPLIGGSGGGGSTTGGGGAGAGAILVASNTRISVPGRFFANGGSGTGTNGGSGGAVRLVAPKVEGTGFLQAVGSGFGQNAGDGRFRIDTLDHSDLALGFQPNNASSLSIGSLMVAIPAVNPRLDIIEAAGTAIPVGSGPVGITLPNGSSTTQNVVVQATDFEGVVDVDVVVTPENGDRTVYPTTIDMGTGNPAQTTVVVEIPLNVGVKVNCYSR
;
A
#
# COMPACT_ATOMS: atom_id res chain seq x y z
N GLY A 1 -8.37 1.16 8.11
CA GLY A 1 -7.32 2.09 7.66
C GLY A 1 -7.41 2.35 6.18
N PHE A 2 -6.42 3.03 5.61
CA PHE A 2 -6.32 3.33 4.19
C PHE A 2 -5.07 2.69 3.56
N GLY A 3 -5.13 2.44 2.25
CA GLY A 3 -4.10 1.75 1.47
C GLY A 3 -4.47 0.30 1.10
N PRO A 4 -3.75 -0.30 0.15
CA PRO A 4 -4.06 -1.63 -0.41
C PRO A 4 -4.04 -2.75 0.64
N GLY A 5 -3.15 -2.65 1.63
CA GLY A 5 -3.08 -3.62 2.74
C GLY A 5 -3.71 -3.10 4.02
N ALA A 6 -4.64 -2.15 3.98
CA ALA A 6 -5.22 -1.62 5.21
C ALA A 6 -6.05 -2.66 5.98
N GLY A 7 -6.04 -2.58 7.31
CA GLY A 7 -6.92 -3.38 8.16
C GLY A 7 -8.36 -2.85 8.21
N LEU A 8 -9.31 -3.76 8.39
CA LEU A 8 -10.73 -3.50 8.63
C LEU A 8 -10.98 -3.09 10.09
N PRO A 9 -12.03 -2.28 10.35
CA PRO A 9 -12.42 -1.97 11.72
C PRO A 9 -12.89 -3.23 12.46
N GLY A 10 -12.94 -3.16 13.80
CA GLY A 10 -13.42 -4.26 14.62
C GLY A 10 -13.42 -3.93 16.11
N GLU A 11 -13.56 -4.94 16.95
CA GLU A 11 -13.52 -4.79 18.41
C GLU A 11 -12.11 -4.51 18.92
N ASP A 12 -12.00 -3.91 20.10
CA ASP A 12 -10.72 -3.80 20.81
C ASP A 12 -10.36 -5.14 21.48
N SER A 13 -10.05 -6.13 20.64
CA SER A 13 -9.72 -7.49 21.09
C SER A 13 -8.70 -8.17 20.18
N ASN A 14 -8.10 -9.24 20.68
CA ASN A 14 -7.24 -10.13 19.90
C ASN A 14 -8.02 -11.27 19.22
N GLY A 15 -9.36 -11.27 19.33
CA GLY A 15 -10.22 -12.28 18.72
C GLY A 15 -10.43 -12.06 17.22
N ALA A 16 -11.19 -12.96 16.58
CA ALA A 16 -11.49 -12.90 15.15
C ALA A 16 -12.14 -11.55 14.74
N ASP A 17 -12.99 -11.01 15.60
CA ASP A 17 -13.70 -9.75 15.38
C ASP A 17 -12.86 -8.51 15.71
N GLY A 18 -11.61 -8.69 16.16
CA GLY A 18 -10.75 -7.59 16.54
C GLY A 18 -10.36 -6.68 15.36
N ALA A 19 -10.14 -5.40 15.62
CA ALA A 19 -9.69 -4.44 14.61
C ALA A 19 -8.37 -4.87 13.97
N GLY A 20 -8.31 -4.88 12.64
CA GLY A 20 -7.23 -5.50 11.87
C GLY A 20 -5.93 -4.69 11.80
N GLY A 21 -4.79 -5.38 11.84
CA GLY A 21 -3.48 -4.80 11.50
C GLY A 21 -3.33 -4.66 9.98
N ALA A 22 -2.57 -3.66 9.51
CA ALA A 22 -2.30 -3.54 8.08
C ALA A 22 -1.23 -4.53 7.61
N GLY A 23 -1.35 -5.05 6.40
CA GLY A 23 -0.32 -5.85 5.72
C GLY A 23 0.55 -5.02 4.78
N TYR A 24 1.72 -5.55 4.41
CA TYR A 24 2.49 -5.09 3.24
C TYR A 24 3.35 -6.24 2.71
N SER A 25 4.65 -6.29 3.01
CA SER A 25 5.53 -7.42 2.64
C SER A 25 5.09 -8.74 3.27
N THR A 26 4.61 -8.65 4.50
CA THR A 26 4.08 -9.75 5.28
C THR A 26 2.68 -9.41 5.77
N HIS A 27 1.94 -10.45 6.11
CA HIS A 27 0.64 -10.31 6.76
C HIS A 27 0.82 -9.92 8.23
N ALA A 28 -0.20 -9.29 8.80
CA ALA A 28 -0.34 -9.11 10.24
C ALA A 28 -0.18 -10.44 11.00
N ALA A 29 0.54 -10.44 12.13
CA ALA A 29 0.94 -11.68 12.80
C ALA A 29 -0.22 -12.48 13.43
N LEU A 30 -1.38 -11.86 13.70
CA LEU A 30 -2.55 -12.58 14.25
C LEU A 30 -3.39 -13.31 13.20
N ASN A 31 -3.19 -12.99 11.92
CA ASN A 31 -3.91 -13.62 10.81
C ASN A 31 -5.44 -13.65 10.97
N ARG A 32 -6.02 -12.51 11.35
CA ARG A 32 -7.47 -12.36 11.56
C ARG A 32 -8.18 -12.02 10.26
N PRO A 33 -9.50 -12.31 10.16
CA PRO A 33 -10.31 -11.89 9.00
C PRO A 33 -10.25 -10.38 8.71
N ASN A 34 -10.08 -9.57 9.75
CA ASN A 34 -10.03 -8.12 9.63
C ASN A 34 -8.65 -7.58 9.25
N ASP A 35 -7.59 -8.39 9.32
CA ASP A 35 -6.25 -7.94 8.98
C ASP A 35 -6.12 -7.65 7.47
N GLY A 36 -5.23 -6.72 7.13
CA GLY A 36 -4.98 -6.34 5.75
C GLY A 36 -4.07 -7.32 5.02
N GLY A 37 -4.36 -7.55 3.74
CA GLY A 37 -3.56 -8.41 2.87
C GLY A 37 -2.17 -7.85 2.56
N THR A 38 -1.29 -8.73 2.05
CA THR A 38 0.03 -8.33 1.55
C THR A 38 -0.08 -7.70 0.16
N TYR A 39 0.82 -6.76 -0.14
CA TYR A 39 0.87 -6.11 -1.45
C TYR A 39 2.29 -5.63 -1.80
N GLY A 40 2.39 -5.10 -3.02
CA GLY A 40 3.57 -4.44 -3.57
C GLY A 40 4.72 -5.36 -3.94
N SER A 41 5.63 -4.84 -4.74
CA SER A 41 6.67 -5.61 -5.42
C SER A 41 8.00 -5.61 -4.65
N PRO A 42 8.74 -6.75 -4.62
CA PRO A 42 10.13 -6.78 -4.15
C PRO A 42 11.05 -5.81 -4.92
N LEU A 43 10.72 -5.45 -6.16
CA LEU A 43 11.47 -4.47 -6.94
C LEU A 43 11.31 -3.04 -6.41
N LEU A 44 10.28 -2.76 -5.60
CA LEU A 44 9.92 -1.42 -5.15
C LEU A 44 9.79 -0.42 -6.31
N ILE A 45 9.16 -0.91 -7.39
CA ILE A 45 8.76 -0.15 -8.58
C ILE A 45 7.28 -0.49 -8.87
N PRO A 46 6.35 0.48 -8.79
CA PRO A 46 6.55 1.82 -8.21
C PRO A 46 6.91 1.74 -6.72
N LEU A 47 7.52 2.82 -6.20
CA LEU A 47 7.85 2.91 -4.79
C LEU A 47 6.59 3.29 -3.99
N ILE A 48 6.08 2.33 -3.22
CA ILE A 48 4.86 2.49 -2.40
C ILE A 48 5.24 2.30 -0.92
N GLY A 49 4.62 3.10 -0.04
CA GLY A 49 4.76 2.96 1.41
C GLY A 49 3.89 1.85 2.01
N GLY A 50 3.77 1.86 3.33
CA GLY A 50 2.89 1.01 4.11
C GLY A 50 1.43 1.48 4.13
N SER A 51 0.55 0.64 4.67
CA SER A 51 -0.89 0.88 4.82
C SER A 51 -1.29 1.05 6.29
N GLY A 52 -2.41 1.73 6.55
CA GLY A 52 -2.91 1.96 7.90
C GLY A 52 -3.82 0.86 8.45
N GLY A 53 -3.75 0.60 9.75
CA GLY A 53 -4.60 -0.39 10.44
C GLY A 53 -6.07 0.03 10.59
N GLY A 54 -6.92 -0.90 11.02
CA GLY A 54 -8.35 -0.70 11.29
C GLY A 54 -8.62 0.13 12.54
N GLY A 55 -9.73 0.85 12.60
CA GLY A 55 -10.18 1.47 13.86
C GLY A 55 -10.82 0.44 14.80
N SER A 56 -10.75 0.66 16.11
CA SER A 56 -11.52 -0.08 17.10
C SER A 56 -12.61 0.78 17.73
N THR A 57 -13.46 0.16 18.55
CA THR A 57 -14.45 0.86 19.38
C THR A 57 -13.81 1.82 20.40
N THR A 58 -12.53 1.66 20.71
CA THR A 58 -11.77 2.45 21.70
C THR A 58 -10.79 3.45 21.07
N GLY A 59 -10.55 3.40 19.75
CA GLY A 59 -9.77 4.42 19.06
C GLY A 59 -9.31 4.06 17.65
N GLY A 60 -8.41 4.87 17.09
CA GLY A 60 -7.94 4.73 15.72
C GLY A 60 -6.90 3.61 15.51
N GLY A 61 -6.78 3.17 14.26
CA GLY A 61 -5.69 2.30 13.83
C GLY A 61 -4.37 3.05 13.62
N GLY A 62 -3.27 2.30 13.61
CA GLY A 62 -1.95 2.85 13.37
C GLY A 62 -1.75 3.27 11.91
N ALA A 63 -1.01 4.36 11.68
CA ALA A 63 -0.71 4.85 10.33
C ALA A 63 0.34 3.95 9.63
N GLY A 64 0.20 3.71 8.32
CA GLY A 64 1.23 3.06 7.52
C GLY A 64 2.46 3.96 7.36
N ALA A 65 3.65 3.35 7.27
CA ALA A 65 4.87 4.13 7.10
C ALA A 65 5.03 4.66 5.66
N GLY A 66 5.85 5.69 5.47
CA GLY A 66 6.22 6.17 4.13
C GLY A 66 7.21 5.27 3.39
N ALA A 67 7.66 5.72 2.24
CA ALA A 67 8.74 5.09 1.49
C ALA A 67 9.94 6.03 1.30
N ILE A 68 11.14 5.48 1.27
CA ILE A 68 12.42 6.19 1.14
C ILE A 68 13.14 5.65 -0.09
N LEU A 69 13.54 6.55 -1.00
CA LEU A 69 14.48 6.26 -2.08
C LEU A 69 15.73 7.09 -1.89
N VAL A 70 16.89 6.43 -1.90
CA VAL A 70 18.19 7.09 -2.01
C VAL A 70 18.88 6.55 -3.24
N ALA A 71 19.27 7.44 -4.16
CA ALA A 71 19.97 7.08 -5.38
C ALA A 71 21.26 7.88 -5.51
N SER A 72 22.31 7.22 -6.01
CA SER A 72 23.60 7.84 -6.30
C SER A 72 24.18 7.23 -7.56
N ASN A 73 24.84 8.05 -8.38
CA ASN A 73 25.55 7.58 -9.57
C ASN A 73 26.94 7.00 -9.26
N THR A 74 27.36 6.99 -7.99
CA THR A 74 28.69 6.53 -7.57
C THR A 74 28.58 5.58 -6.37
N ARG A 75 28.23 6.13 -5.21
CA ARG A 75 28.25 5.41 -3.94
C ARG A 75 27.14 5.89 -3.01
N ILE A 76 26.58 4.96 -2.23
CA ILE A 76 25.84 5.24 -1.00
C ILE A 76 26.62 4.62 0.17
N SER A 77 26.94 5.42 1.19
CA SER A 77 27.49 4.93 2.45
C SER A 77 26.45 5.07 3.55
N VAL A 78 26.16 3.98 4.26
CA VAL A 78 25.16 3.95 5.34
C VAL A 78 25.87 3.69 6.67
N PRO A 79 26.35 4.74 7.36
CA PRO A 79 26.87 4.61 8.72
C PRO A 79 25.76 4.67 9.79
N GLY A 80 24.60 5.20 9.42
CA GLY A 80 23.48 5.50 10.32
C GLY A 80 22.31 4.55 10.15
N ARG A 81 21.09 5.08 10.29
CA ARG A 81 19.86 4.30 10.25
C ARG A 81 18.82 4.91 9.31
N PHE A 82 18.08 4.05 8.62
CA PHE A 82 16.85 4.41 7.92
C PHE A 82 15.66 3.77 8.63
N PHE A 83 14.64 4.57 8.93
CA PHE A 83 13.40 4.12 9.57
C PHE A 83 12.20 4.39 8.69
N ALA A 84 11.50 3.32 8.32
CA ALA A 84 10.20 3.34 7.66
C ALA A 84 9.22 2.47 8.48
N ASN A 85 9.08 2.79 9.77
CA ASN A 85 8.27 2.02 10.71
C ASN A 85 6.80 2.46 10.67
N GLY A 86 5.90 1.47 10.76
CA GLY A 86 4.48 1.74 10.92
C GLY A 86 4.15 2.35 12.29
N GLY A 87 3.07 3.12 12.34
CA GLY A 87 2.53 3.67 13.58
C GLY A 87 1.76 2.63 14.39
N SER A 88 1.74 2.79 15.71
CA SER A 88 0.94 1.97 16.63
C SER A 88 -0.54 2.35 16.61
N GLY A 89 -1.41 1.36 16.79
CA GLY A 89 -2.84 1.57 17.05
C GLY A 89 -3.16 1.47 18.54
N THR A 90 -4.45 1.48 18.88
CA THR A 90 -4.96 1.25 20.25
C THR A 90 -4.82 -0.20 20.73
N GLY A 91 -4.61 -1.15 19.82
CA GLY A 91 -4.45 -2.56 20.12
C GLY A 91 -3.59 -3.27 19.08
N THR A 92 -4.14 -4.29 18.41
CA THR A 92 -3.42 -5.10 17.39
C THR A 92 -3.62 -4.59 15.97
N ASN A 93 -4.17 -3.39 15.85
CA ASN A 93 -4.54 -2.67 14.64
C ASN A 93 -3.46 -1.66 14.18
N GLY A 94 -2.20 -2.06 14.27
CA GLY A 94 -1.06 -1.24 13.85
C GLY A 94 -1.01 -1.01 12.34
N GLY A 95 -0.29 0.04 11.93
CA GLY A 95 0.06 0.28 10.54
C GLY A 95 1.27 -0.53 10.11
N SER A 96 1.36 -0.85 8.81
CA SER A 96 2.46 -1.67 8.28
C SER A 96 3.75 -0.86 8.16
N GLY A 97 4.88 -1.58 8.12
CA GLY A 97 6.16 -1.02 7.72
C GLY A 97 6.12 -0.49 6.29
N GLY A 98 7.08 0.37 5.96
CA GLY A 98 7.19 1.07 4.69
C GLY A 98 8.24 0.47 3.77
N ALA A 99 8.78 1.28 2.86
CA ALA A 99 9.78 0.82 1.91
C ALA A 99 11.07 1.63 2.02
N VAL A 100 12.23 0.98 1.89
CA VAL A 100 13.52 1.64 1.71
C VAL A 100 14.21 1.06 0.49
N ARG A 101 14.51 1.91 -0.49
CA ARG A 101 15.21 1.54 -1.71
C ARG A 101 16.51 2.32 -1.84
N LEU A 102 17.62 1.61 -2.01
CA LEU A 102 18.95 2.18 -2.25
C LEU A 102 19.39 1.77 -3.66
N VAL A 103 19.83 2.74 -4.47
CA VAL A 103 20.29 2.49 -5.85
C VAL A 103 21.62 3.20 -6.08
N ALA A 104 22.72 2.45 -6.20
CA ALA A 104 24.04 3.01 -6.52
C ALA A 104 25.00 1.94 -7.05
N PRO A 105 26.01 2.29 -7.86
CA PRO A 105 27.04 1.32 -8.27
C PRO A 105 27.68 0.59 -7.08
N LYS A 106 27.86 1.29 -5.96
CA LYS A 106 28.30 0.72 -4.68
C LYS A 106 27.41 1.17 -3.52
N VAL A 107 26.91 0.21 -2.74
CA VAL A 107 26.24 0.46 -1.45
C VAL A 107 27.07 -0.21 -0.36
N GLU A 108 27.49 0.57 0.64
CA GLU A 108 28.40 0.07 1.69
C GLU A 108 28.11 0.65 3.07
N GLY A 109 28.63 -0.03 4.09
CA GLY A 109 28.58 0.40 5.48
C GLY A 109 28.03 -0.67 6.41
N THR A 110 27.95 -0.33 7.69
CA THR A 110 27.51 -1.20 8.80
C THR A 110 26.25 -0.68 9.49
N GLY A 111 25.59 0.30 8.86
CA GLY A 111 24.35 0.89 9.36
C GLY A 111 23.17 -0.06 9.32
N PHE A 112 21.98 0.48 9.62
CA PHE A 112 20.80 -0.33 9.88
C PHE A 112 19.56 0.19 9.14
N LEU A 113 18.86 -0.70 8.46
CA LEU A 113 17.59 -0.39 7.79
C LEU A 113 16.46 -1.08 8.55
N GLN A 114 15.44 -0.31 8.93
CA GLN A 114 14.29 -0.86 9.64
C GLN A 114 12.98 -0.35 9.05
N ALA A 115 12.10 -1.29 8.76
CA ALA A 115 10.77 -1.08 8.21
C ALA A 115 9.85 -2.14 8.81
N VAL A 116 9.65 -2.07 10.12
CA VAL A 116 8.73 -2.99 10.81
C VAL A 116 7.31 -2.46 10.78
N GLY A 117 6.34 -3.38 10.80
CA GLY A 117 5.00 -3.06 11.28
C GLY A 117 5.06 -2.47 12.70
N SER A 118 4.02 -1.71 13.08
CA SER A 118 3.86 -1.05 14.39
C SER A 118 4.79 -1.56 15.51
N GLY A 119 5.66 -0.68 15.99
CA GLY A 119 6.58 -1.01 17.09
C GLY A 119 5.84 -1.42 18.37
N PHE A 120 6.52 -2.21 19.21
CA PHE A 120 6.05 -2.68 20.53
C PHE A 120 5.05 -3.86 20.54
N GLY A 121 5.24 -4.85 19.66
CA GLY A 121 4.50 -6.13 19.73
C GLY A 121 3.10 -6.07 19.15
N GLN A 122 2.80 -5.06 18.33
CA GLN A 122 1.53 -4.92 17.63
C GLN A 122 1.66 -5.50 16.22
N ASN A 123 0.66 -6.30 15.85
CA ASN A 123 0.73 -7.32 14.81
C ASN A 123 0.45 -6.77 13.41
N ALA A 124 1.23 -5.79 12.94
CA ALA A 124 1.14 -5.32 11.55
C ALA A 124 2.21 -5.97 10.67
N GLY A 125 1.94 -6.00 9.37
CA GLY A 125 2.87 -6.46 8.34
C GLY A 125 4.12 -5.60 8.25
N ASP A 126 5.22 -6.24 7.91
CA ASP A 126 6.51 -5.60 7.73
C ASP A 126 6.63 -4.90 6.38
N GLY A 127 7.63 -4.03 6.32
CA GLY A 127 8.07 -3.27 5.16
C GLY A 127 8.95 -4.04 4.19
N ARG A 128 9.49 -3.32 3.20
CA ARG A 128 10.38 -3.85 2.16
C ARG A 128 11.67 -3.04 2.08
N PHE A 129 12.75 -3.74 1.76
CA PHE A 129 14.07 -3.23 1.45
C PHE A 129 14.45 -3.67 0.05
N ARG A 130 14.89 -2.74 -0.78
CA ARG A 130 15.53 -3.03 -2.07
C ARG A 130 16.89 -2.38 -2.12
N ILE A 131 17.92 -3.14 -2.43
CA ILE A 131 19.25 -2.60 -2.69
C ILE A 131 19.65 -3.00 -4.09
N ASP A 132 19.72 -2.02 -4.99
CA ASP A 132 20.27 -2.19 -6.33
C ASP A 132 21.71 -1.68 -6.33
N THR A 133 22.67 -2.60 -6.41
CA THR A 133 24.11 -2.31 -6.41
C THR A 133 24.88 -3.27 -7.30
N LEU A 134 25.95 -2.78 -7.94
CA LEU A 134 26.82 -3.58 -8.82
C LEU A 134 27.96 -4.21 -8.02
N ASP A 135 28.49 -3.46 -7.05
CA ASP A 135 29.51 -3.91 -6.10
C ASP A 135 28.87 -4.21 -4.74
N HIS A 136 29.09 -5.44 -4.25
CA HIS A 136 28.52 -5.99 -3.02
C HIS A 136 29.59 -6.20 -1.94
N SER A 137 30.87 -5.91 -2.22
CA SER A 137 32.00 -6.31 -1.38
C SER A 137 31.93 -5.78 0.05
N ASP A 138 31.35 -4.59 0.24
CA ASP A 138 31.25 -3.89 1.52
C ASP A 138 29.78 -3.69 1.97
N LEU A 139 28.86 -4.49 1.44
CA LEU A 139 27.45 -4.45 1.81
C LEU A 139 27.22 -5.21 3.13
N ALA A 140 27.48 -4.55 4.26
CA ALA A 140 27.40 -5.14 5.60
C ALA A 140 26.28 -4.51 6.46
N LEU A 141 25.14 -4.20 5.85
CA LEU A 141 24.01 -3.56 6.53
C LEU A 141 23.23 -4.54 7.40
N GLY A 142 22.73 -4.06 8.54
CA GLY A 142 21.71 -4.75 9.33
C GLY A 142 20.30 -4.42 8.85
N PHE A 143 19.38 -5.38 8.98
CA PHE A 143 17.99 -5.26 8.55
C PHE A 143 17.02 -5.66 9.66
N GLN A 144 15.90 -4.93 9.77
CA GLN A 144 14.77 -5.34 10.59
C GLN A 144 13.43 -4.97 9.92
N PRO A 145 12.61 -5.96 9.54
CA PRO A 145 12.80 -7.38 9.82
C PRO A 145 13.94 -7.99 8.98
N ASN A 146 14.54 -9.06 9.50
CA ASN A 146 15.49 -9.88 8.77
C ASN A 146 14.79 -11.15 8.26
N ASN A 147 13.91 -10.99 7.27
CA ASN A 147 13.19 -12.09 6.64
C ASN A 147 13.23 -11.96 5.10
N ALA A 148 13.07 -13.10 4.41
CA ALA A 148 13.24 -13.19 2.96
C ALA A 148 12.16 -12.45 2.15
N SER A 149 10.97 -12.22 2.73
CA SER A 149 9.92 -11.44 2.09
C SER A 149 10.24 -9.95 2.04
N SER A 150 10.98 -9.44 3.03
CA SER A 150 11.24 -8.01 3.20
C SER A 150 12.53 -7.53 2.56
N LEU A 151 13.55 -8.37 2.35
CA LEU A 151 14.81 -7.95 1.73
C LEU A 151 14.96 -8.52 0.32
N SER A 152 15.25 -7.65 -0.65
CA SER A 152 15.79 -8.06 -1.94
C SER A 152 17.01 -7.23 -2.35
N ILE A 153 17.97 -7.89 -2.98
CA ILE A 153 19.20 -7.29 -3.50
C ILE A 153 19.28 -7.63 -4.98
N GLY A 154 19.67 -6.66 -5.82
CA GLY A 154 19.93 -6.90 -7.23
C GLY A 154 20.76 -5.79 -7.84
N SER A 155 20.64 -5.61 -9.15
CA SER A 155 21.47 -4.71 -9.95
C SER A 155 20.65 -3.81 -10.88
N LEU A 156 19.36 -3.59 -10.58
CA LEU A 156 18.49 -2.74 -11.39
C LEU A 156 18.83 -1.27 -11.11
N MET A 157 19.75 -0.73 -11.90
CA MET A 157 20.26 0.65 -11.78
C MET A 157 19.28 1.71 -12.30
N VAL A 158 18.02 1.64 -11.87
CA VAL A 158 16.94 2.57 -12.22
C VAL A 158 16.37 3.15 -10.92
N ALA A 159 16.65 4.43 -10.66
CA ALA A 159 16.15 5.13 -9.48
C ALA A 159 14.66 5.49 -9.63
N ILE A 160 14.33 6.17 -10.73
CA ILE A 160 12.97 6.55 -11.10
C ILE A 160 12.69 5.88 -12.45
N PRO A 161 11.67 5.02 -12.55
CA PRO A 161 11.26 4.45 -13.83
C PRO A 161 10.97 5.55 -14.85
N ALA A 162 11.37 5.37 -16.12
CA ALA A 162 11.03 6.29 -17.20
C ALA A 162 9.50 6.33 -17.47
N VAL A 163 8.83 5.24 -17.10
CA VAL A 163 7.41 5.01 -17.23
C VAL A 163 6.90 4.67 -15.83
N ASN A 164 5.93 5.43 -15.32
CA ASN A 164 5.40 5.23 -13.98
C ASN A 164 3.96 4.68 -14.06
N PRO A 165 3.76 3.35 -13.95
CA PRO A 165 2.45 2.74 -14.02
C PRO A 165 1.50 3.38 -13.01
N ARG A 166 0.28 3.68 -13.44
CA ARG A 166 -0.68 4.43 -12.64
C ARG A 166 -2.11 4.00 -12.88
N LEU A 167 -2.86 3.93 -11.78
CA LEU A 167 -4.30 3.75 -11.77
C LEU A 167 -4.99 5.08 -11.44
N ASP A 168 -6.08 5.35 -12.14
CA ASP A 168 -6.96 6.50 -11.89
C ASP A 168 -8.42 6.08 -11.91
N ILE A 169 -9.21 6.77 -11.10
CA ILE A 169 -10.66 6.78 -11.27
C ILE A 169 -10.98 7.98 -12.18
N ILE A 170 -11.54 7.72 -13.35
CA ILE A 170 -11.84 8.75 -14.36
C ILE A 170 -13.33 9.06 -14.48
N GLU A 171 -14.16 8.23 -13.87
CA GLU A 171 -15.60 8.47 -13.72
C GLU A 171 -16.10 7.76 -12.47
N ALA A 172 -16.99 8.40 -11.72
CA ALA A 172 -17.72 7.74 -10.67
C ALA A 172 -19.12 8.35 -10.51
N ALA A 173 -20.13 7.48 -10.37
CA ALA A 173 -21.54 7.87 -10.23
C ALA A 173 -22.02 8.86 -11.32
N GLY A 174 -21.59 8.62 -12.58
CA GLY A 174 -21.93 9.45 -13.74
C GLY A 174 -21.21 10.81 -13.81
N THR A 175 -20.26 11.06 -12.91
CA THR A 175 -19.45 12.29 -12.91
C THR A 175 -18.06 11.98 -13.44
N ALA A 176 -17.63 12.70 -14.48
CA ALA A 176 -16.27 12.60 -15.01
C ALA A 176 -15.26 13.21 -14.04
N ILE A 177 -14.11 12.55 -13.91
CA ILE A 177 -13.07 12.88 -12.95
C ILE A 177 -11.75 13.07 -13.69
N PRO A 178 -11.06 14.22 -13.48
CA PRO A 178 -9.77 14.43 -14.11
C PRO A 178 -8.76 13.36 -13.69
N VAL A 179 -8.06 12.84 -14.69
CA VAL A 179 -6.90 11.95 -14.55
C VAL A 179 -5.92 12.57 -13.53
N GLY A 180 -5.65 11.86 -12.43
CA GLY A 180 -4.67 12.27 -11.41
C GLY A 180 -5.28 12.96 -10.19
N SER A 181 -6.60 12.97 -10.08
CA SER A 181 -7.32 13.57 -8.94
C SER A 181 -7.08 12.84 -7.60
N GLY A 182 -6.50 11.64 -7.61
CA GLY A 182 -6.30 10.84 -6.41
C GLY A 182 -7.62 10.20 -5.91
N PRO A 183 -7.77 9.95 -4.59
CA PRO A 183 -9.00 9.43 -4.02
C PRO A 183 -10.20 10.31 -4.35
N VAL A 184 -11.31 9.68 -4.77
CA VAL A 184 -12.51 10.38 -5.20
C VAL A 184 -13.53 10.43 -4.07
N GLY A 185 -13.97 11.62 -3.70
CA GLY A 185 -15.08 11.82 -2.75
C GLY A 185 -16.43 11.84 -3.46
N ILE A 186 -17.39 11.04 -2.99
CA ILE A 186 -18.75 10.94 -3.53
C ILE A 186 -19.75 11.00 -2.38
N THR A 187 -20.84 11.72 -2.59
CA THR A 187 -22.03 11.64 -1.73
C THR A 187 -23.25 11.52 -2.63
N LEU A 188 -23.95 10.39 -2.54
CA LEU A 188 -25.17 10.19 -3.31
C LEU A 188 -26.35 10.90 -2.64
N PRO A 189 -27.13 11.73 -3.35
CA PRO A 189 -28.32 12.36 -2.79
C PRO A 189 -29.44 11.33 -2.59
N ASN A 190 -30.35 11.63 -1.68
CA ASN A 190 -31.51 10.77 -1.40
C ASN A 190 -32.33 10.46 -2.68
N GLY A 191 -32.77 9.21 -2.80
CA GLY A 191 -33.50 8.73 -3.99
C GLY A 191 -32.62 8.33 -5.18
N SER A 192 -31.29 8.46 -5.09
CA SER A 192 -30.37 7.91 -6.08
C SER A 192 -30.35 6.38 -6.02
N SER A 193 -29.91 5.73 -7.11
CA SER A 193 -29.52 4.32 -7.07
C SER A 193 -28.28 4.16 -6.16
N THR A 194 -28.26 3.15 -5.30
CA THR A 194 -27.05 2.78 -4.54
C THR A 194 -26.04 2.03 -5.40
N THR A 195 -26.50 1.38 -6.46
CA THR A 195 -25.65 0.74 -7.47
C THR A 195 -25.13 1.80 -8.43
N GLN A 196 -23.81 1.97 -8.49
CA GLN A 196 -23.13 2.99 -9.28
C GLN A 196 -22.01 2.37 -10.12
N ASN A 197 -21.74 2.98 -11.26
CA ASN A 197 -20.57 2.66 -12.07
C ASN A 197 -19.38 3.51 -11.64
N VAL A 198 -18.21 2.87 -11.55
CA VAL A 198 -16.90 3.49 -11.39
C VAL A 198 -16.01 3.04 -12.53
N VAL A 199 -15.46 3.99 -13.29
CA VAL A 199 -14.54 3.68 -14.39
C VAL A 199 -13.11 3.90 -13.91
N VAL A 200 -12.32 2.83 -14.00
CA VAL A 200 -10.91 2.83 -13.63
C VAL A 200 -10.06 2.76 -14.90
N GLN A 201 -9.04 3.60 -14.96
CA GLN A 201 -8.06 3.63 -16.03
C GLN A 201 -6.70 3.15 -15.51
N ALA A 202 -6.11 2.19 -16.22
CA ALA A 202 -4.72 1.81 -16.07
C ALA A 202 -3.89 2.45 -17.19
N THR A 203 -2.79 3.09 -16.82
CA THR A 203 -1.81 3.65 -17.77
C THR A 203 -0.47 3.02 -17.47
N ASP A 204 0.28 2.68 -18.52
CA ASP A 204 1.69 2.32 -18.43
C ASP A 204 2.00 1.03 -17.65
N PHE A 205 0.99 0.19 -17.41
CA PHE A 205 1.18 -1.19 -16.98
C PHE A 205 1.45 -2.11 -18.17
N GLU A 206 1.92 -3.32 -17.87
CA GLU A 206 2.09 -4.41 -18.84
C GLU A 206 1.15 -5.57 -18.51
N GLY A 207 0.67 -6.27 -19.53
CA GLY A 207 -0.15 -7.48 -19.38
C GLY A 207 -1.54 -7.21 -18.80
N VAL A 208 -2.02 -8.16 -17.98
CA VAL A 208 -3.29 -8.04 -17.26
C VAL A 208 -3.02 -7.55 -15.84
N VAL A 209 -3.66 -6.46 -15.47
CA VAL A 209 -3.50 -5.82 -14.16
C VAL A 209 -4.65 -6.24 -13.25
N ASP A 210 -4.32 -6.86 -12.12
CA ASP A 210 -5.26 -7.09 -11.02
C ASP A 210 -5.50 -5.78 -10.26
N VAL A 211 -6.76 -5.36 -10.16
CA VAL A 211 -7.16 -4.08 -9.54
C VAL A 211 -8.26 -4.30 -8.51
N ASP A 212 -8.15 -3.61 -7.39
CA ASP A 212 -9.20 -3.52 -6.38
C ASP A 212 -9.77 -2.10 -6.36
N VAL A 213 -11.09 -1.97 -6.58
CA VAL A 213 -11.83 -0.74 -6.31
C VAL A 213 -12.36 -0.79 -4.89
N VAL A 214 -11.93 0.16 -4.06
CA VAL A 214 -12.24 0.19 -2.63
C VAL A 214 -13.14 1.38 -2.33
N VAL A 215 -14.32 1.08 -1.83
CA VAL A 215 -15.32 2.06 -1.41
C VAL A 215 -15.25 2.15 0.12
N THR A 216 -14.86 3.31 0.64
CA THR A 216 -14.75 3.55 2.09
C THR A 216 -15.74 4.63 2.51
N PRO A 217 -16.88 4.24 3.10
CA PRO A 217 -17.81 5.20 3.71
C PRO A 217 -17.19 5.94 4.89
N GLU A 218 -17.67 7.14 5.17
CA GLU A 218 -17.34 7.87 6.40
C GLU A 218 -17.81 7.12 7.65
N ASN A 219 -18.90 6.36 7.54
CA ASN A 219 -19.44 5.51 8.59
C ASN A 219 -19.74 4.12 8.04
N GLY A 220 -19.17 3.09 8.67
CA GLY A 220 -19.34 1.69 8.28
C GLY A 220 -18.08 1.07 7.66
N ASP A 221 -18.23 -0.17 7.23
CA ASP A 221 -17.13 -0.95 6.68
C ASP A 221 -16.82 -0.54 5.25
N ARG A 222 -15.53 -0.63 4.89
CA ARG A 222 -15.14 -0.53 3.48
C ARG A 222 -15.57 -1.79 2.72
N THR A 223 -15.91 -1.63 1.45
CA THR A 223 -16.13 -2.73 0.52
C THR A 223 -15.06 -2.74 -0.56
N VAL A 224 -14.72 -3.94 -1.06
CA VAL A 224 -13.67 -4.14 -2.06
C VAL A 224 -14.27 -4.89 -3.25
N TYR A 225 -14.07 -4.34 -4.45
CA TYR A 225 -14.55 -4.89 -5.71
C TYR A 225 -13.35 -5.24 -6.59
N PRO A 226 -12.92 -6.52 -6.61
CA PRO A 226 -11.83 -6.96 -7.45
C PRO A 226 -12.23 -6.95 -8.93
N THR A 227 -11.31 -6.54 -9.80
CA THR A 227 -11.47 -6.54 -11.26
C THR A 227 -10.10 -6.73 -11.92
N THR A 228 -10.09 -6.84 -13.24
CA THR A 228 -8.88 -6.84 -14.05
C THR A 228 -8.96 -5.80 -15.17
N ILE A 229 -7.80 -5.29 -15.58
CA ILE A 229 -7.66 -4.41 -16.74
C ILE A 229 -6.65 -5.05 -17.69
N ASP A 230 -7.06 -5.33 -18.93
CA ASP A 230 -6.17 -5.88 -19.96
C ASP A 230 -5.52 -4.75 -20.77
N MET A 231 -4.21 -4.57 -20.57
CA MET A 231 -3.42 -3.56 -21.29
C MET A 231 -3.23 -3.90 -22.78
N GLY A 232 -3.61 -5.10 -23.23
CA GLY A 232 -3.70 -5.45 -24.65
C GLY A 232 -4.78 -4.68 -25.42
N THR A 233 -5.73 -4.07 -24.70
CA THR A 233 -6.81 -3.25 -25.29
C THR A 233 -6.39 -1.80 -25.58
N GLY A 234 -5.30 -1.33 -24.98
CA GLY A 234 -4.79 0.03 -25.15
C GLY A 234 -3.85 0.45 -24.02
N ASN A 235 -3.13 1.55 -24.25
CA ASN A 235 -2.42 2.27 -23.20
C ASN A 235 -2.72 3.78 -23.34
N PRO A 236 -3.69 4.33 -22.58
CA PRO A 236 -4.34 3.72 -21.42
C PRO A 236 -5.41 2.65 -21.77
N ALA A 237 -5.65 1.72 -20.84
CA ALA A 237 -6.77 0.77 -20.84
C ALA A 237 -7.75 1.09 -19.70
N GLN A 238 -9.02 0.69 -19.85
CA GLN A 238 -10.08 1.03 -18.91
C GLN A 238 -10.98 -0.16 -18.60
N THR A 239 -11.59 -0.16 -17.43
CA THR A 239 -12.67 -1.09 -17.06
C THR A 239 -13.73 -0.37 -16.23
N THR A 240 -14.97 -0.84 -16.32
CA THR A 240 -16.09 -0.34 -15.50
C THR A 240 -16.39 -1.35 -14.40
N VAL A 241 -16.40 -0.87 -13.17
CA VAL A 241 -16.73 -1.65 -11.98
C VAL A 241 -18.05 -1.18 -11.43
N VAL A 242 -18.98 -2.11 -11.22
CA VAL A 242 -20.26 -1.84 -10.56
C VAL A 242 -20.04 -1.97 -9.06
N VAL A 243 -20.29 -0.88 -8.33
CA VAL A 243 -20.08 -0.79 -6.88
C VAL A 243 -21.36 -0.37 -6.17
N GLU A 244 -21.44 -0.66 -4.88
CA GLU A 244 -22.50 -0.16 -4.00
C GLU A 244 -21.99 1.03 -3.20
N ILE A 245 -22.72 2.14 -3.26
CA ILE A 245 -22.42 3.37 -2.53
C ILE A 245 -23.63 3.72 -1.67
N PRO A 246 -23.49 3.87 -0.34
CA PRO A 246 -24.59 4.26 0.53
C PRO A 246 -25.12 5.67 0.22
N LEU A 247 -26.43 5.86 0.41
CA LEU A 247 -27.08 7.16 0.25
C LEU A 247 -26.75 8.10 1.42
N ASN A 248 -26.59 9.39 1.14
CA ASN A 248 -26.40 10.45 2.12
C ASN A 248 -25.21 10.25 3.08
N VAL A 249 -24.21 9.48 2.68
CA VAL A 249 -22.95 9.28 3.41
C VAL A 249 -21.81 9.72 2.51
N GLY A 250 -20.83 10.46 3.04
CA GLY A 250 -19.59 10.74 2.32
C GLY A 250 -18.80 9.45 2.11
N VAL A 251 -18.32 9.23 0.90
CA VAL A 251 -17.62 7.99 0.52
C VAL A 251 -16.35 8.35 -0.22
N LYS A 252 -15.25 7.69 0.15
CA LYS A 252 -13.99 7.75 -0.59
C LYS A 252 -13.83 6.51 -1.46
N VAL A 253 -13.71 6.69 -2.76
CA VAL A 253 -13.40 5.63 -3.71
C VAL A 253 -11.91 5.69 -4.05
N ASN A 254 -11.24 4.55 -3.94
CA ASN A 254 -9.83 4.36 -4.29
C ASN A 254 -9.68 3.18 -5.23
N CYS A 255 -8.60 3.14 -6.00
CA CYS A 255 -8.20 1.99 -6.80
C CYS A 255 -6.75 1.61 -6.50
N TYR A 256 -6.48 0.32 -6.34
CA TYR A 256 -5.13 -0.19 -6.06
C TYR A 256 -4.81 -1.38 -6.96
N SER A 257 -3.55 -1.50 -7.39
CA SER A 257 -3.05 -2.72 -8.03
C SER A 257 -2.63 -3.73 -6.95
N ARG A 258 -2.90 -5.01 -7.18
CA ARG A 258 -2.47 -6.10 -6.28
C ARG A 258 -1.07 -6.61 -6.62
#